data_AF-A0A2M8FRU2-F1
#
_entry.id   AF-A0A2M8FRU2-F1
#
_cell.length_a   1.000
_cell.length_b   1.000
_cell.length_c   1.000
_cell.angle_alpha   90.00
_cell.angle_beta   90.00
_cell.angle_gamma   90.00
#
_symmetry.space_group_name_H-M   'P 1'
#
loop_
_entity.id
_entity.type
_entity.pdbx_description
1 polymer ?
#
loop_
_entity_poly.entity_id
_entity_poly.type
_entity_poly.pdbx_seq_one_letter_code
_entity_poly.pdbx_strand_id
1 'polypeptide(L)' 'MKILTIVGARPQFVKAAALSREFTKYDNIEEIIVHTGQHFDDNMSEVFFREMEIPKPKYNLAIHSVGHGAMTGRMLEGIE' A
#
# COMPACT_ATOMS: atom_id res chain seq x y z
N MET A 1 -1.49 18.39 5.78
CA MET A 1 -2.40 17.66 4.87
C MET A 1 -2.11 16.18 5.03
N LYS A 2 -3.13 15.34 5.18
CA LYS A 2 -2.94 13.89 5.26
C LYS A 2 -3.31 13.25 3.93
N ILE A 3 -2.44 12.37 3.41
CA ILE A 3 -2.67 11.60 2.19
C ILE A 3 -2.74 10.13 2.59
N LEU A 4 -3.82 9.45 2.18
CA LEU A 4 -3.95 8.01 2.34
C LEU A 4 -3.59 7.32 1.01
N THR A 5 -2.47 6.60 1.00
CA THR A 5 -2.00 5.85 -0.18
C THR A 5 -2.36 4.38 -0.01
N ILE A 6 -3.31 3.89 -0.80
CA ILE A 6 -3.80 2.51 -0.74
C ILE A 6 -3.15 1.69 -1.86
N VAL A 7 -2.47 0.61 -1.48
CA VAL A 7 -1.76 -0.30 -2.40
C VAL A 7 -2.10 -1.75 -2.08
N GLY A 8 -1.89 -2.63 -3.04
CA GLY A 8 -2.14 -4.08 -2.91
C GLY A 8 -1.45 -4.89 -3.99
N ALA A 9 -1.34 -4.35 -5.21
CA ALA A 9 -0.68 -4.98 -6.34
C ALA A 9 0.73 -4.42 -6.60
N ARG A 10 1.67 -5.24 -7.10
CA ARG A 10 3.06 -4.87 -7.39
C ARG A 10 3.20 -3.61 -8.26
N PRO A 11 2.42 -3.41 -9.35
CA PRO A 11 2.52 -2.18 -10.14
C PRO A 11 2.16 -0.92 -9.35
N GLN A 12 1.42 -1.04 -8.25
CA GLN A 12 1.07 0.07 -7.38
C GLN A 12 2.25 0.47 -6.47
N PHE A 13 3.11 -0.47 -6.05
CA PHE A 13 4.32 -0.14 -5.26
C PHE A 13 5.26 0.76 -6.04
N VAL A 14 5.48 0.48 -7.33
CA VAL A 14 6.31 1.32 -8.21
C VAL A 14 5.77 2.75 -8.29
N LYS A 15 4.45 2.89 -8.39
CA LYS A 15 3.77 4.20 -8.44
C LYS A 15 3.83 4.92 -7.09
N ALA A 16 3.59 4.19 -5.99
CA ALA A 16 3.69 4.71 -4.63
C ALA A 16 5.10 5.22 -4.34
N ALA A 17 6.15 4.48 -4.72
CA ALA A 17 7.54 4.93 -4.56
C ALA A 17 7.82 6.29 -5.19
N ALA A 18 7.27 6.55 -6.38
CA ALA A 18 7.43 7.84 -7.04
C ALA A 18 6.74 8.97 -6.28
N LEU A 19 5.54 8.72 -5.73
CA LEU A 19 4.77 9.70 -4.97
C LEU A 19 5.33 9.92 -3.55
N SER A 20 5.65 8.86 -2.81
CA SER A 20 6.23 8.93 -1.47
C SER A 20 7.51 9.76 -1.45
N ARG A 21 8.40 9.58 -2.44
CA ARG A 21 9.62 10.40 -2.58
C ARG A 21 9.35 11.88 -2.84
N GLU A 22 8.21 12.22 -3.44
CA GLU A 22 7.83 13.61 -3.64
C GLU A 22 7.20 14.17 -2.36
N PHE A 23 6.34 13.41 -1.69
CA PHE A 23 5.68 13.83 -0.44
C PHE A 23 6.68 14.11 0.68
N THR A 24 7.77 13.36 0.78
CA THR A 24 8.82 13.58 1.80
C THR A 24 9.53 14.93 1.67
N LYS A 25 9.38 15.64 0.55
CA LYS A 25 9.95 16.99 0.35
C LYS A 25 9.13 18.11 1.00
N TYR A 26 7.94 17.80 1.51
CA TYR A 26 7.01 18.77 2.07
C TYR A 26 6.68 18.45 3.53
N ASP A 27 7.11 19.29 4.46
CA ASP A 27 6.88 19.09 5.90
C ASP A 27 5.40 19.13 6.31
N ASN A 28 4.54 19.70 5.45
CA ASN A 28 3.11 19.78 5.69
C ASN A 28 2.31 18.60 5.12
N ILE A 29 2.97 17.55 4.58
CA ILE A 29 2.32 16.34 4.08
C ILE A 29 2.65 15.14 5.00
N GLU A 30 1.60 14.50 5.52
CA GLU A 30 1.69 13.21 6.21
C GLU A 30 1.11 12.13 5.30
N GLU A 31 1.97 11.26 4.75
CA GLU A 31 1.52 10.09 4.00
C GLU A 31 1.25 8.91 4.95
N ILE A 32 0.08 8.30 4.81
CA ILE A 32 -0.31 7.05 5.48
C ILE A 32 -0.50 5.99 4.41
N ILE A 33 0.31 4.94 4.46
CA ILE A 33 0.23 3.84 3.50
C ILE A 33 -0.61 2.70 4.08
N VAL A 34 -1.60 2.22 3.32
CA VAL A 34 -2.41 1.04 3.61
C VAL A 34 -2.13 -0.02 2.55
N HIS A 35 -1.74 -1.21 2.99
CA HIS A 35 -1.56 -2.37 2.13
C HIS A 35 -2.80 -3.28 2.23
N THR A 36 -3.49 -3.55 1.13
CA THR A 36 -4.73 -4.35 1.16
C THR A 36 -4.48 -5.85 1.32
N GLY A 37 -3.29 -6.34 0.95
CA GLY A 37 -2.90 -7.74 1.13
C GLY A 37 -2.99 -8.61 -0.12
N GLN A 38 -3.26 -8.04 -1.31
CA GLN A 38 -3.51 -8.82 -2.55
C GLN A 38 -2.35 -9.72 -3.00
N HIS A 39 -1.12 -9.47 -2.57
CA HIS A 39 0.03 -10.30 -2.90
C HIS A 39 0.44 -11.25 -1.77
N PHE A 40 0.48 -12.53 -2.12
CA PHE A 40 0.68 -13.70 -1.25
C PHE A 40 2.12 -13.94 -0.78
N ASP A 41 3.08 -13.07 -1.15
CA ASP A 41 4.46 -13.24 -0.72
C ASP A 41 4.92 -12.00 0.06
N ASP A 42 4.75 -12.06 1.37
CA ASP A 42 5.19 -11.03 2.33
C ASP A 42 6.69 -10.74 2.19
N ASN A 43 7.50 -11.76 1.87
CA ASN A 43 8.94 -11.55 1.64
C ASN A 43 9.17 -10.73 0.37
N MET A 44 8.41 -10.99 -0.70
CA MET A 44 8.54 -10.23 -1.94
C MET A 44 8.08 -8.77 -1.75
N SER A 45 6.97 -8.53 -1.07
CA SER A 45 6.49 -7.17 -0.80
C SER A 45 7.53 -6.39 0.02
N GLU A 46 8.03 -6.95 1.12
CA GLU A 46 9.08 -6.29 1.94
C GLU A 46 10.34 -5.94 1.14
N VAL A 47 10.75 -6.80 0.19
CA VAL A 47 11.87 -6.48 -0.72
C VAL A 47 11.53 -5.25 -1.55
N PHE A 48 10.35 -5.15 -2.17
CA PHE A 48 9.98 -3.96 -2.95
C PHE A 48 9.95 -2.68 -2.09
N PHE A 49 9.38 -2.73 -0.89
CA PHE A 49 9.35 -1.57 0.01
C PHE A 49 10.77 -1.11 0.38
N ARG A 50 11.67 -2.04 0.66
CA ARG A 50 13.07 -1.72 0.97
C ARG A 50 13.85 -1.19 -0.23
N GLU A 51 13.85 -1.91 -1.35
CA GLU A 51 14.66 -1.58 -2.53
C GLU A 51 14.19 -0.28 -3.22
N MET A 52 12.91 0.07 -3.10
CA MET A 52 12.35 1.29 -3.69
C MET A 52 12.24 2.45 -2.69
N GLU A 53 12.74 2.26 -1.46
CA GLU A 53 12.68 3.24 -0.37
C GLU A 53 11.25 3.75 -0.10
N ILE A 54 10.28 2.84 -0.18
CA ILE A 54 8.88 3.16 0.13
C ILE A 54 8.71 3.07 1.65
N PRO A 55 8.04 4.05 2.31
CA PRO A 55 7.70 3.93 3.72
C PRO A 55 6.92 2.64 3.98
N LYS A 56 7.17 1.98 5.12
CA LYS A 56 6.41 0.78 5.49
C LYS A 56 4.93 1.11 5.63
N PRO A 57 4.01 0.23 5.19
CA PRO A 57 2.58 0.41 5.42
C PRO A 57 2.28 0.57 6.91
N LYS A 58 1.46 1.57 7.24
CA LYS A 58 0.94 1.75 8.61
C LYS A 58 -0.12 0.69 8.94
N TYR A 59 -0.85 0.25 7.91
CA TYR A 59 -1.88 -0.77 8.01
C TYR A 59 -1.69 -1.82 6.93
N ASN A 60 -1.92 -3.09 7.27
CA ASN A 60 -2.03 -4.19 6.32
C ASN A 60 -3.34 -4.93 6.58
N LEU A 61 -4.24 -4.97 5.59
CA LEU A 61 -5.59 -5.55 5.73
C LEU A 61 -5.61 -7.07 5.55
N ALA A 62 -4.52 -7.67 5.07
CA ALA A 62 -4.40 -9.12 4.85
C ALA A 62 -5.56 -9.74 4.01
N ILE A 63 -6.07 -8.98 3.03
CA ILE A 63 -7.16 -9.40 2.15
C ILE A 63 -6.58 -10.15 0.95
N HIS A 64 -6.54 -11.47 1.05
CA HIS A 64 -6.11 -12.37 -0.01
C HIS A 64 -6.92 -13.67 -0.03
N SER A 65 -6.59 -14.56 -0.96
CA SER A 65 -7.09 -15.95 -1.02
C SER A 65 -8.62 -16.11 -1.13
N VAL A 66 -9.32 -15.13 -1.70
CA VAL A 66 -10.75 -15.19 -2.01
C VAL A 66 -11.00 -14.80 -3.47
N GLY A 67 -12.19 -15.10 -3.99
CA GLY A 67 -12.59 -14.70 -5.34
C GLY A 67 -12.57 -13.19 -5.53
N HIS A 68 -12.36 -12.73 -6.77
CA HIS A 68 -12.12 -11.32 -7.08
C HIS A 68 -13.19 -10.37 -6.52
N GLY A 69 -14.48 -10.69 -6.68
CA GLY A 69 -15.57 -9.89 -6.12
C GLY A 69 -15.55 -9.80 -4.59
N ALA A 70 -15.30 -10.92 -3.92
CA ALA A 70 -15.19 -10.96 -2.45
C ALA A 70 -13.95 -10.20 -1.96
N MET A 71 -12.85 -10.28 -2.71
CA MET A 71 -11.62 -9.54 -2.43
C MET A 71 -11.87 -8.03 -2.49
N THR A 72 -12.51 -7.56 -3.56
CA THR A 72 -12.89 -6.14 -3.72
C THR A 72 -13.85 -5.69 -2.61
N GLY A 73 -14.88 -6.49 -2.28
CA GLY A 73 -15.81 -6.17 -1.21
C GLY A 73 -15.12 -5.97 0.14
N ARG A 74 -14.24 -6.90 0.52
CA ARG A 74 -13.46 -6.80 1.77
C ARG A 74 -12.51 -5.60 1.77
N MET A 75 -12.00 -5.18 0.62
CA MET A 75 -11.17 -3.95 0.55
C MET A 75 -11.98 -2.72 0.88
N LEU A 76 -13.19 -2.62 0.32
CA LEU A 76 -14.08 -1.52 0.62
C LEU A 76 -14.42 -1.50 2.12
N GLU A 77 -14.81 -2.65 2.68
CA GLU A 77 -15.09 -2.80 4.11
C GLU A 77 -13.91 -2.43 5.03
N GLY A 78 -12.67 -2.68 4.61
CA GLY A 78 -11.47 -2.37 5.40
C GLY A 78 -10.94 -0.95 5.23
N ILE A 79 -11.45 -0.19 4.24
CA ILE A 79 -11.01 1.18 3.92
C ILE A 79 -12.00 2.23 4.45
N GLU A 80 -13.31 1.93 4.48
CA GLU A 80 -14.35 2.79 5.08
C GLU A 80 -14.25 2.87 6.62
#